data_AF-A0A9Q3S0F7-F1
#
_entry.id   AF-A0A9Q3S0F7-F1
#
_cell.length_a   1.000
_cell.length_b   1.000
_cell.length_c   1.000
_cell.angle_alpha   90.00
_cell.angle_beta   90.00
_cell.angle_gamma   90.00
#
_symmetry.space_group_name_H-M   'P 1'
#
loop_
_entity.id
_entity.type
_entity.pdbx_description
1 polymer ?
#
loop_
_entity_poly.entity_id
_entity_poly.type
_entity_poly.pdbx_seq_one_letter_code
_entity_poly.pdbx_strand_id
1 'polypeptide(L)'
;MTEMIAKRDFKYRLYFRLMDACLLFGLLGLVDHLLGSFGIHFADGEHPVWYVALGAVTLAMNFLLAPFLILAGFMRDEYAELLWKRTTNVIVTVVTILPLGIVGLGVVSVLTTGSRTLPAFLNPLLETATWISAITLFWLAFCLLFVAIFQFLRWRDSR
;
A
#
# COMPACT_ATOMS: atom_id res chain seq x y z
N MET A 1 11.97 3.84 -37.74
CA MET A 1 11.21 4.84 -36.93
C MET A 1 10.00 4.21 -36.25
N THR A 2 9.27 3.32 -36.93
CA THR A 2 8.11 2.56 -36.42
C THR A 2 8.42 1.62 -35.22
N GLU A 3 9.55 0.91 -35.22
CA GLU A 3 9.93 0.03 -34.08
C GLU A 3 10.17 0.78 -32.77
N MET A 4 10.75 2.00 -32.83
CA MET A 4 11.03 2.79 -31.63
C MET A 4 9.74 3.30 -30.98
N ILE A 5 8.71 3.59 -31.77
CA ILE A 5 7.39 4.02 -31.30
C ILE A 5 6.68 2.83 -30.62
N ALA A 6 6.67 1.65 -31.25
CA ALA A 6 6.04 0.45 -30.68
C ALA A 6 6.65 0.01 -29.34
N LYS A 7 7.99 0.05 -29.22
CA LYS A 7 8.68 -0.31 -27.97
C LYS A 7 8.40 0.69 -26.85
N ARG A 8 8.19 1.96 -27.18
CA ARG A 8 7.85 3.02 -26.24
C ARG A 8 6.43 2.83 -25.70
N ASP A 9 5.46 2.57 -26.57
CA ASP A 9 4.06 2.33 -26.18
C ASP A 9 3.90 1.07 -25.32
N PHE A 10 4.67 0.01 -25.61
CA PHE A 10 4.65 -1.21 -24.80
C PHE A 10 5.09 -0.96 -23.36
N LYS A 11 6.20 -0.22 -23.16
CA LYS A 11 6.73 0.09 -21.82
C LYS A 11 5.71 0.85 -20.96
N TYR A 12 5.01 1.82 -21.54
CA TYR A 12 4.03 2.62 -20.81
C TYR A 12 2.78 1.82 -20.44
N ARG A 13 2.28 1.00 -21.36
CA ARG A 13 1.18 0.07 -21.06
C ARG A 13 1.58 -0.93 -19.98
N LEU A 14 2.83 -1.40 -20.00
CA LEU A 14 3.34 -2.31 -18.98
C LEU A 14 3.39 -1.63 -17.60
N TYR A 15 3.88 -0.39 -17.51
CA TYR A 15 3.90 0.37 -16.25
C TYR A 15 2.53 0.43 -15.59
N PHE A 16 1.49 0.83 -16.35
CA PHE A 16 0.13 0.89 -15.83
C PHE A 16 -0.41 -0.49 -15.43
N ARG A 17 -0.17 -1.54 -16.24
CA ARG A 17 -0.60 -2.91 -15.92
C ARG A 17 0.06 -3.45 -14.65
N LEU A 18 1.35 -3.16 -14.44
CA LEU A 18 2.05 -3.55 -13.22
C LEU A 18 1.52 -2.77 -12.01
N MET A 19 1.21 -1.49 -12.18
CA MET A 19 0.58 -0.69 -11.13
C MET A 19 -0.85 -1.20 -10.81
N ASP A 20 -1.61 -1.66 -11.80
CA ASP A 20 -2.93 -2.27 -11.64
C ASP A 20 -2.82 -3.61 -10.89
N ALA A 21 -1.81 -4.42 -11.22
CA ALA A 21 -1.51 -5.67 -10.52
C ALA A 21 -1.15 -5.41 -9.04
N CYS A 22 -0.30 -4.42 -8.75
CA CYS A 22 0.00 -4.04 -7.37
C CYS A 22 -1.28 -3.65 -6.60
N LEU A 23 -2.18 -2.88 -7.22
CA LEU A 23 -3.46 -2.53 -6.58
C LEU A 23 -4.30 -3.79 -6.29
N LEU A 24 -4.43 -4.68 -7.27
CA LEU A 24 -5.21 -5.92 -7.12
C LEU A 24 -4.67 -6.78 -5.96
N PHE A 25 -3.36 -7.02 -5.93
CA PHE A 25 -2.72 -7.78 -4.85
C PHE A 25 -2.79 -7.04 -3.52
N GLY A 26 -2.68 -5.71 -3.52
CA GLY A 26 -2.88 -4.88 -2.32
C GLY A 26 -4.29 -5.03 -1.75
N LEU A 27 -5.32 -5.05 -2.61
CA LEU A 27 -6.71 -5.30 -2.20
C LEU A 27 -6.91 -6.73 -1.70
N LEU A 28 -6.30 -7.73 -2.34
CA LEU A 28 -6.34 -9.12 -1.87
C LEU A 28 -5.75 -9.25 -0.46
N GLY A 29 -4.58 -8.66 -0.22
CA GLY A 29 -3.95 -8.63 1.11
C GLY A 29 -4.77 -7.88 2.14
N LEU A 30 -5.43 -6.77 1.76
CA LEU A 30 -6.31 -6.03 2.65
C LEU A 30 -7.55 -6.85 3.01
N VAL A 31 -8.18 -7.53 2.04
CA VAL A 31 -9.35 -8.40 2.28
C VAL A 31 -8.97 -9.55 3.20
N ASP A 32 -7.83 -10.20 2.96
CA ASP A 32 -7.33 -11.28 3.82
C ASP A 32 -7.09 -10.79 5.26
N HIS A 33 -6.45 -9.63 5.43
CA HIS A 33 -6.26 -9.02 6.75
C HIS A 33 -7.57 -8.70 7.45
N LEU A 34 -8.56 -8.16 6.72
CA LEU A 34 -9.89 -7.87 7.26
C LEU A 34 -10.62 -9.16 7.66
N LEU A 35 -10.61 -10.20 6.83
CA LEU A 35 -11.22 -11.49 7.15
C LEU A 35 -10.61 -12.10 8.42
N GLY A 36 -9.30 -12.02 8.57
CA GLY A 36 -8.62 -12.44 9.79
C GLY A 36 -9.06 -11.65 11.03
N SER A 37 -9.29 -10.34 10.90
CA SER A 37 -9.80 -9.51 12.01
C SER A 37 -11.22 -9.90 12.46
N PHE A 38 -12.01 -10.53 11.58
CA PHE A 38 -13.33 -11.09 11.90
C PHE A 38 -13.28 -12.54 12.40
N GLY A 39 -12.08 -13.11 12.60
CA GLY A 39 -11.90 -14.49 13.04
C GLY A 39 -12.21 -15.53 11.96
N ILE A 40 -12.30 -15.10 10.69
CA ILE A 40 -12.51 -15.99 9.56
C ILE A 40 -11.14 -16.56 9.17
N HIS A 41 -10.70 -17.56 9.92
CA HIS A 41 -9.46 -18.30 9.66
C HIS A 41 -9.77 -19.74 9.26
N PHE A 42 -8.79 -20.39 8.60
CA PHE A 42 -8.82 -21.83 8.43
C PHE A 42 -8.88 -22.49 9.82
N ALA A 43 -9.91 -23.30 10.05
CA ALA A 43 -10.24 -23.86 11.37
C ALA A 43 -9.12 -24.69 12.00
N ASP A 44 -8.20 -25.20 11.17
CA ASP A 44 -7.17 -26.14 11.57
C ASP A 44 -5.81 -25.48 11.85
N GLY A 45 -5.70 -24.15 11.67
CA GLY A 45 -4.43 -23.42 11.82
C GLY A 45 -3.37 -23.72 10.76
N GLU A 46 -3.59 -24.74 9.93
CA GLU A 46 -2.76 -25.05 8.77
C GLU A 46 -3.21 -24.24 7.55
N HIS A 47 -2.27 -23.46 7.00
CA HIS A 47 -2.49 -22.75 5.75
C HIS A 47 -2.12 -23.66 4.56
N PRO A 48 -3.03 -23.89 3.61
CA PRO A 48 -2.73 -24.71 2.45
C PRO A 48 -1.64 -24.06 1.58
N VAL A 49 -0.86 -24.88 0.87
CA VAL A 49 0.31 -24.42 0.07
C VAL A 49 -0.05 -23.31 -0.92
N TRP A 50 -1.23 -23.38 -1.54
CA TRP A 50 -1.69 -22.34 -2.49
C TRP A 50 -1.90 -20.99 -1.81
N TYR A 51 -2.33 -20.97 -0.55
CA TYR A 51 -2.55 -19.75 0.23
C TYR A 51 -1.22 -19.11 0.59
N VAL A 52 -0.25 -19.93 1.03
CA VAL A 52 1.12 -19.46 1.29
C VAL A 52 1.76 -18.89 0.02
N ALA A 53 1.59 -19.56 -1.13
CA ALA A 53 2.07 -19.08 -2.41
C ALA A 53 1.40 -17.74 -2.81
N LEU A 54 0.09 -17.62 -2.61
CA LEU A 54 -0.65 -16.39 -2.88
C LEU A 54 -0.17 -15.24 -1.98
N GLY A 55 0.05 -15.50 -0.69
CA GLY A 55 0.61 -14.54 0.26
C GLY A 55 2.01 -14.07 -0.15
N ALA A 56 2.88 -15.00 -0.56
CA ALA A 56 4.23 -14.68 -1.03
C ALA A 56 4.21 -13.81 -2.30
N VAL A 57 3.35 -14.11 -3.27
CA VAL A 57 3.19 -13.29 -4.48
C VAL A 57 2.63 -11.90 -4.12
N THR A 58 1.63 -11.85 -3.24
CA THR A 58 1.05 -10.60 -2.76
C THR A 58 2.09 -9.71 -2.10
N LEU A 59 2.95 -10.30 -1.26
CA LEU A 59 4.04 -9.61 -0.62
C LEU A 59 5.07 -9.13 -1.66
N ALA A 60 5.48 -9.98 -2.61
CA ALA A 60 6.45 -9.58 -3.64
C ALA A 60 5.93 -8.41 -4.49
N MET A 61 4.65 -8.42 -4.87
CA MET A 61 4.04 -7.35 -5.67
C MET A 61 4.01 -6.02 -4.92
N ASN A 62 3.62 -6.02 -3.65
CA ASN A 62 3.47 -4.78 -2.89
C ASN A 62 4.76 -4.31 -2.20
N PHE A 63 5.63 -5.23 -1.79
CA PHE A 63 6.84 -4.93 -1.04
C PHE A 63 8.05 -4.67 -1.95
N LEU A 64 8.12 -5.32 -3.12
CA LEU A 64 9.25 -5.20 -4.05
C LEU A 64 8.85 -4.47 -5.34
N LEU A 65 7.77 -4.90 -5.99
CA LEU A 65 7.41 -4.33 -7.30
C LEU A 65 6.86 -2.92 -7.19
N ALA A 66 5.94 -2.64 -6.26
CA ALA A 66 5.41 -1.29 -6.06
C ALA A 66 6.50 -0.23 -5.85
N PRO A 67 7.47 -0.38 -4.91
CA PRO A 67 8.54 0.61 -4.76
C PRO A 67 9.46 0.69 -5.97
N PHE A 68 9.73 -0.44 -6.65
CA PHE A 68 10.45 -0.40 -7.92
C PHE A 68 9.73 0.50 -8.94
N LEU A 69 8.41 0.37 -9.11
CA LEU A 69 7.63 1.21 -10.01
C LEU A 69 7.60 2.68 -9.56
N ILE A 70 7.50 2.93 -8.26
CA ILE A 70 7.57 4.29 -7.69
C ILE A 70 8.88 4.96 -8.09
N LEU A 71 9.99 4.23 -8.13
CA LEU A 71 11.32 4.76 -8.48
C LEU A 71 11.65 4.68 -9.98
N ALA A 72 10.99 3.81 -10.74
CA ALA A 72 11.27 3.54 -12.15
C ALA A 72 10.79 4.67 -13.09
N GLY A 73 11.40 5.87 -12.97
CA GLY A 73 11.09 7.03 -13.81
C GLY A 73 11.25 6.77 -15.32
N PHE A 74 12.16 5.89 -15.71
CA PHE A 74 12.37 5.51 -17.11
C PHE A 74 11.20 4.75 -17.75
N MET A 75 10.26 4.21 -16.94
CA MET A 75 9.06 3.52 -17.43
C MET A 75 7.85 4.45 -17.58
N ARG A 76 7.95 5.71 -17.14
CA ARG A 76 6.84 6.67 -17.13
C ARG A 76 6.83 7.50 -18.41
N ASP A 77 5.65 7.72 -18.96
CA ASP A 77 5.42 8.74 -19.99
C ASP A 77 5.08 10.09 -19.33
N GLU A 78 4.84 11.12 -20.13
CA GLU A 78 4.52 12.47 -19.65
C GLU A 78 3.26 12.47 -18.75
N TYR A 79 2.25 11.66 -19.10
CA TYR A 79 1.03 11.52 -18.31
C TYR A 79 1.28 10.83 -16.97
N ALA A 80 1.97 9.69 -16.96
CA ALA A 80 2.32 8.95 -15.76
C ALA A 80 3.24 9.77 -14.84
N GLU A 81 4.13 10.59 -15.40
CA GLU A 81 5.00 11.48 -14.63
C GLU A 81 4.21 12.59 -13.93
N LEU A 82 3.24 13.21 -14.63
CA LEU A 82 2.36 14.22 -14.05
C LEU A 82 1.43 13.60 -12.98
N LEU A 83 0.95 12.38 -13.22
CA LEU A 83 0.18 11.62 -12.24
C LEU A 83 1.02 11.23 -11.02
N TRP A 84 2.27 10.82 -11.22
CA TRP A 84 3.23 10.54 -10.15
C TRP A 84 3.48 11.77 -9.28
N LYS A 85 3.73 12.95 -9.88
CA LYS A 85 3.92 14.21 -9.13
C LYS A 85 2.70 14.58 -8.28
N ARG A 86 1.50 14.46 -8.84
CA ARG A 86 0.24 14.70 -8.09
C ARG A 86 0.08 13.69 -6.95
N THR A 87 0.40 12.42 -7.20
CA THR A 87 0.36 11.37 -6.19
C THR A 87 1.33 11.69 -5.04
N THR A 88 2.58 12.06 -5.35
CA THR A 88 3.59 12.46 -4.38
C THR A 88 3.12 13.64 -3.52
N ASN A 89 2.51 14.66 -4.12
CA ASN A 89 1.96 15.80 -3.37
C ASN A 89 0.90 15.35 -2.35
N VAL A 90 -0.03 14.48 -2.74
CA VAL A 90 -1.06 13.95 -1.83
C VAL A 90 -0.42 13.10 -0.73
N ILE A 91 0.56 12.26 -1.05
CA ILE A 91 1.26 11.44 -0.06
C ILE A 91 1.98 12.32 0.95
N VAL A 92 2.67 13.36 0.53
CA VAL A 92 3.33 14.31 1.45
C VAL A 92 2.30 14.90 2.41
N THR A 93 1.13 15.31 1.91
CA THR A 93 0.03 15.78 2.75
C THR A 93 -0.43 14.70 3.74
N VAL A 94 -0.68 13.47 3.27
CA VAL A 94 -1.14 12.37 4.14
C VAL A 94 -0.09 12.04 5.20
N VAL A 95 1.17 11.84 4.82
CA VAL A 95 2.26 11.50 5.75
C VAL A 95 2.52 12.62 6.77
N THR A 96 2.26 13.88 6.41
CA THR A 96 2.40 15.01 7.34
C THR A 96 1.23 15.07 8.34
N ILE A 97 0.01 14.82 7.88
CA ILE A 97 -1.20 14.94 8.71
C ILE A 97 -1.46 13.68 9.55
N LEU A 98 -1.14 12.50 9.02
CA LEU A 98 -1.47 11.21 9.64
C LEU A 98 -0.92 11.06 11.07
N PRO A 99 0.35 11.42 11.38
CA PRO A 99 0.86 11.34 12.75
C PRO A 99 0.06 12.21 13.73
N LEU A 100 -0.35 13.41 13.31
CA LEU A 100 -1.18 14.30 14.14
C LEU A 100 -2.56 13.69 14.38
N GLY A 101 -3.14 13.05 13.36
CA GLY A 101 -4.39 12.30 13.49
C GLY A 101 -4.27 11.13 14.48
N ILE A 102 -3.19 10.36 14.40
CA ILE A 102 -2.91 9.24 15.32
C ILE A 102 -2.80 9.73 16.77
N VAL A 103 -2.00 10.79 17.00
CA VAL A 103 -1.85 11.39 18.33
C VAL A 103 -3.18 11.92 18.86
N GLY A 104 -3.93 12.64 18.02
CA GLY A 104 -5.25 13.15 18.37
C GLY A 104 -6.23 12.03 18.78
N LEU A 105 -6.29 10.95 17.99
CA LEU A 105 -7.11 9.78 18.32
C LEU A 105 -6.67 9.10 19.61
N GLY A 106 -5.36 8.98 19.85
CA GLY A 106 -4.81 8.45 21.10
C GLY A 106 -5.26 9.27 22.31
N VAL A 107 -5.14 10.60 22.23
CA VAL A 107 -5.58 11.52 23.30
C VAL A 107 -7.07 11.38 23.55
N VAL A 108 -7.90 11.43 22.51
CA VAL A 108 -9.37 11.28 22.63
C VAL A 108 -9.75 9.93 23.25
N SER A 109 -9.07 8.84 22.86
CA SER A 109 -9.31 7.51 23.43
C SER A 109 -9.02 7.47 24.93
N VAL A 110 -7.90 8.05 25.38
CA VAL A 110 -7.53 8.10 26.80
C VAL A 110 -8.53 8.95 27.58
N LEU A 111 -8.94 10.10 27.03
CA LEU A 111 -9.91 11.00 27.69
C LEU A 111 -11.30 10.39 27.82
N THR A 112 -11.74 9.59 26.84
CA THR A 112 -13.09 8.99 26.84
C THR A 112 -13.18 7.69 27.63
N THR A 113 -12.14 6.86 27.60
CA THR A 113 -12.15 5.54 28.26
C THR A 113 -11.51 5.54 29.66
N GLY A 114 -10.69 6.54 29.98
CA GLY A 114 -9.86 6.56 31.18
C GLY A 114 -8.76 5.49 31.21
N SER A 115 -8.67 4.65 30.17
CA SER A 115 -7.66 3.61 30.07
C SER A 115 -6.33 4.18 29.58
N ARG A 116 -5.24 3.70 30.17
CA ARG A 116 -3.87 3.99 29.70
C ARG A 116 -3.45 3.08 28.54
N THR A 117 -4.28 2.10 28.17
CA THR A 117 -4.03 1.22 27.03
C THR A 117 -4.52 1.90 25.75
N LEU A 118 -3.63 2.06 24.77
CA LEU A 118 -4.01 2.53 23.44
C LEU A 118 -4.93 1.50 22.75
N PRO A 119 -5.78 1.93 21.80
CA PRO A 119 -6.53 1.03 20.94
C PRO A 119 -5.63 0.01 20.23
N ALA A 120 -6.13 -1.20 20.00
CA ALA A 120 -5.35 -2.30 19.43
C ALA A 120 -4.65 -1.97 18.09
N PHE A 121 -5.25 -1.10 17.27
CA PHE A 121 -4.66 -0.65 16.00
C PHE A 121 -3.44 0.29 16.18
N LEU A 122 -3.25 0.86 17.38
CA LEU A 122 -2.07 1.64 17.75
C LEU A 122 -1.01 0.81 18.51
N ASN A 123 -1.28 -0.46 18.82
CA ASN A 123 -0.30 -1.36 19.45
C ASN A 123 1.03 -1.49 18.68
N PRO A 124 1.07 -1.45 17.33
CA PRO A 124 2.34 -1.47 16.60
C PRO A 124 3.25 -0.26 16.87
N LEU A 125 2.72 0.82 17.45
CA LEU A 125 3.49 2.00 17.87
C LEU A 125 4.04 1.88 19.30
N LEU A 126 3.68 0.83 20.03
CA LEU A 126 4.16 0.54 21.38
C LEU A 126 5.41 -0.34 21.35
N GLU A 127 6.15 -0.31 22.46
CA GLU A 127 7.49 -0.88 22.71
C GLU A 127 7.64 -2.38 22.36
N THR A 128 6.54 -3.10 22.16
CA THR A 128 6.50 -4.53 21.82
C THR A 128 6.78 -4.83 20.34
N ALA A 129 6.77 -3.83 19.46
CA ALA A 129 7.12 -4.03 18.05
C ALA A 129 8.64 -3.94 17.85
N THR A 130 9.24 -4.97 17.24
CA THR A 130 10.65 -4.86 16.80
C THR A 130 10.78 -3.73 15.79
N TRP A 131 11.87 -2.95 15.84
CA TRP A 131 12.11 -1.87 14.88
C TRP A 131 11.99 -2.33 13.41
N ILE A 132 12.39 -3.58 13.12
CA ILE A 132 12.25 -4.23 11.81
C ILE A 132 10.78 -4.37 11.42
N SER A 133 9.93 -4.87 12.33
CA SER A 133 8.50 -5.01 12.06
C SER A 133 7.80 -3.67 11.81
N ALA A 134 8.17 -2.63 12.57
CA ALA A 134 7.64 -1.29 12.36
C ALA A 134 8.04 -0.73 10.98
N ILE A 135 9.33 -0.78 10.63
CA ILE A 135 9.82 -0.31 9.32
C ILE A 135 9.14 -1.06 8.18
N THR A 136 9.01 -2.39 8.30
CA THR A 136 8.39 -3.24 7.27
C THR A 136 6.91 -2.85 7.08
N LEU A 137 6.18 -2.62 8.17
CA LEU A 137 4.79 -2.19 8.13
C LEU A 137 4.65 -0.80 7.49
N PHE A 138 5.47 0.18 7.91
CA PHE A 138 5.44 1.53 7.35
C PHE A 138 5.80 1.53 5.87
N TRP A 139 6.79 0.73 5.46
CA TRP A 139 7.19 0.59 4.07
C TRP A 139 6.05 0.03 3.21
N LEU A 140 5.43 -1.06 3.67
CA LEU A 140 4.31 -1.68 2.97
C LEU A 140 3.11 -0.72 2.89
N ALA A 141 2.76 -0.06 4.00
CA ALA A 141 1.69 0.92 4.06
C ALA A 141 1.93 2.10 3.12
N PHE A 142 3.16 2.62 3.07
CA PHE A 142 3.55 3.67 2.13
C PHE A 142 3.37 3.23 0.67
N CYS A 143 3.85 2.03 0.32
CA CYS A 143 3.72 1.50 -1.04
C CYS A 143 2.25 1.30 -1.43
N LEU A 144 1.44 0.69 -0.56
CA LEU A 144 0.01 0.49 -0.79
C LEU A 144 -0.74 1.82 -0.93
N LEU A 145 -0.47 2.78 -0.05
CA LEU A 145 -1.06 4.11 -0.10
C LEU A 145 -0.70 4.82 -1.40
N PHE A 146 0.57 4.73 -1.83
CA PHE A 146 1.01 5.31 -3.10
C PHE A 146 0.22 4.72 -4.26
N VAL A 147 0.16 3.39 -4.37
CA VAL A 147 -0.53 2.71 -5.46
C VAL A 147 -2.03 3.07 -5.45
N ALA A 148 -2.66 3.10 -4.27
CA ALA A 148 -4.07 3.45 -4.13
C ALA A 148 -4.37 4.88 -4.61
N ILE A 149 -3.58 5.87 -4.16
CA ILE A 149 -3.74 7.27 -4.59
C ILE A 149 -3.47 7.42 -6.08
N PHE A 150 -2.41 6.80 -6.58
CA PHE A 150 -2.05 6.84 -8.00
C PHE A 150 -3.21 6.35 -8.89
N GLN A 151 -3.78 5.21 -8.54
CA GLN A 151 -4.87 4.61 -9.29
C GLN A 151 -6.19 5.38 -9.14
N PHE A 152 -6.45 5.91 -7.96
CA PHE A 152 -7.61 6.78 -7.75
C PHE A 152 -7.54 8.04 -8.62
N LEU A 153 -6.38 8.71 -8.67
CA LEU A 153 -6.18 9.88 -9.50
C LEU A 153 -6.29 9.55 -11.00
N ARG A 154 -5.75 8.40 -11.43
CA ARG A 154 -5.89 7.90 -12.81
C ARG A 154 -7.35 7.68 -13.18
N TRP A 155 -8.10 7.00 -12.31
CA TRP A 155 -9.53 6.75 -12.52
C TRP A 155 -10.32 8.06 -12.59
N ARG A 156 -10.01 9.02 -11.71
CA ARG A 156 -10.65 10.33 -11.72
C ARG A 156 -10.39 11.09 -13.02
N ASP A 157 -9.17 11.05 -13.54
CA ASP A 157 -8.82 11.72 -14.80
C ASP A 157 -9.44 11.05 -16.04
N SER A 158 -9.82 9.77 -15.95
CA SER A 158 -10.47 9.03 -17.04
C SER A 158 -11.98 9.31 -17.17
N ARG A 159 -12.56 10.06 -16.23
CA ARG A 159 -13.96 10.50 -16.22
C ARG A 159 -14.07 11.95 -16.65
#